data_AF-A0AAU7FCI3-F1
#
_entry.id   AF-A0AAU7FCI3-F1
#
_cell.length_a   1.000
_cell.length_b   1.000
_cell.length_c   1.000
_cell.angle_alpha   90.00
_cell.angle_beta   90.00
_cell.angle_gamma   90.00
#
_symmetry.space_group_name_H-M   'P 1'
#
loop_
_entity.id
_entity.type
_entity.pdbx_description
1 polymer ?
#
loop_
_entity_poly.entity_id
_entity_poly.type
_entity_poly.pdbx_seq_one_letter_code
_entity_poly.pdbx_strand_id
1 'polypeptide(L)'
;MMMKKLLLPMLLASAFVQAQTVVFEDNFDKDLSQWVGQGGEANSPMFTSIEQDPLNPENKVARFNKPVNIGDIFTKQKFPAGKYKIVFDYLGTCGNNCGGTLGIDEGTPGRKEYWIASTARGFPNTLKDSKKWEHYEIEFKGRFDFHIKWEQWDSANGSGKDAYIDNLKLISLEAAKPEEAKAAVVAPVLGGAPGPATPQSVMYFTAWGKHNSQFYVKNLDVSGAAGKITVLEYAFGNVKDNRCVVGVDKAGVGAAGDDYWNPVDAAFTLDGKEDQGDNGLYGHWNQLKQLKKKYPNLKVVISLGGWTWSKYFSDAALPANREAFVKSCVDAYIKGNVPNQEGKVVPGLAAGVFDGFDIDWEYPASAGNDGNIVRPEDTQNFTALLAEFRKQIDAVKPGLLLTIAAPAAASKSEKIELDKIAPSLNWINLMTYDFTGPWSATTGHHATLIGGAKDRVSVDSTVDDYLGRGVPSNKIVLGVPFYGYGWTVSSMENNGLYQPVIAKAKGPIEEGSAPYSYLKTLPGTVHRDEKTRAVWKVNGKDVWVYDDVQLLKEKIEFAKKKKLGGIMAWELSQDTPDAELVDTIYKGMIKK
;
A
#
# COMPACT_ATOMS: atom_id res chain seq x y z
N MET A 1 -68.78 -24.61 -6.13
CA MET A 1 -68.40 -26.02 -5.93
C MET A 1 -67.30 -26.35 -6.94
N MET A 2 -66.08 -26.64 -6.44
CA MET A 2 -64.95 -27.38 -7.08
C MET A 2 -64.48 -26.98 -8.50
N MET A 3 -63.19 -26.89 -8.86
CA MET A 3 -61.91 -27.15 -8.18
C MET A 3 -60.81 -26.52 -9.05
N LYS A 4 -59.89 -25.76 -8.44
CA LYS A 4 -58.60 -25.38 -9.04
C LYS A 4 -57.75 -26.66 -9.22
N LYS A 5 -57.09 -26.82 -10.37
CA LYS A 5 -55.92 -27.70 -10.51
C LYS A 5 -54.74 -26.93 -11.11
N LEU A 6 -53.69 -26.89 -10.29
CA LEU A 6 -52.33 -26.43 -10.54
C LEU A 6 -51.74 -27.03 -11.83
N LEU A 7 -51.06 -26.20 -12.61
CA LEU A 7 -49.98 -26.61 -13.51
C LEU A 7 -48.66 -26.31 -12.81
N LEU A 8 -47.95 -27.38 -12.44
CA LEU A 8 -46.58 -27.38 -11.91
C LEU A 8 -45.61 -27.46 -13.10
N PRO A 9 -44.60 -26.59 -13.24
CA PRO A 9 -43.53 -26.81 -14.22
C PRO A 9 -42.54 -27.84 -13.67
N MET A 10 -42.19 -28.82 -14.50
CA MET A 10 -41.05 -29.72 -14.31
C MET A 10 -39.78 -28.92 -14.03
N LEU A 11 -39.16 -29.15 -12.86
CA LEU A 11 -37.74 -28.85 -12.67
C LEU A 11 -36.92 -29.82 -13.53
N LEU A 12 -36.28 -29.33 -14.58
CA LEU A 12 -35.04 -29.95 -15.04
C LEU A 12 -33.95 -29.62 -14.01
N ALA A 13 -33.51 -30.64 -13.27
CA ALA A 13 -32.25 -30.56 -12.53
C ALA A 13 -31.11 -30.59 -13.55
N SER A 14 -30.61 -29.42 -13.95
CA SER A 14 -29.30 -29.30 -14.56
C SER A 14 -28.25 -29.62 -13.49
N ALA A 15 -27.61 -30.78 -13.58
CA ALA A 15 -26.43 -31.09 -12.80
C ALA A 15 -25.34 -30.06 -13.14
N PHE A 16 -25.09 -29.12 -12.22
CA PHE A 16 -23.92 -28.26 -12.29
C PHE A 16 -22.69 -29.16 -12.15
N VAL A 17 -21.90 -29.28 -13.21
CA VAL A 17 -20.54 -29.80 -13.12
C VAL A 17 -19.78 -28.86 -12.18
N GLN A 18 -19.34 -29.35 -11.02
CA GLN A 18 -18.42 -28.60 -10.16
C GLN A 18 -17.16 -28.30 -10.98
N ALA A 19 -16.89 -27.02 -11.24
CA ALA A 19 -15.67 -26.60 -11.91
C ALA A 19 -14.49 -26.94 -10.98
N GLN A 20 -13.64 -27.87 -11.41
CA GLN A 20 -12.37 -28.17 -10.76
C GLN A 20 -11.30 -27.29 -11.40
N THR A 21 -10.57 -26.51 -10.59
CA THR A 21 -9.54 -25.59 -11.09
C THR A 21 -8.21 -25.88 -10.41
N VAL A 22 -7.14 -26.11 -11.19
CA VAL A 22 -5.77 -26.21 -10.65
C VAL A 22 -5.35 -24.82 -10.15
N VAL A 23 -5.07 -24.69 -8.86
CA VAL A 23 -4.71 -23.43 -8.19
C VAL A 23 -3.23 -23.38 -7.78
N PHE A 24 -2.53 -24.51 -7.83
CA PHE A 24 -1.09 -24.63 -7.60
C PHE A 24 -0.56 -25.89 -8.28
N GLU A 25 0.64 -25.82 -8.85
CA GLU A 25 1.33 -26.97 -9.43
C GLU A 25 2.85 -26.80 -9.25
N ASP A 26 3.52 -27.89 -8.86
CA ASP A 26 4.98 -27.98 -8.84
C ASP A 26 5.40 -29.40 -9.20
N ASN A 27 6.23 -29.52 -10.24
CA ASN A 27 6.79 -30.78 -10.72
C ASN A 27 8.26 -30.94 -10.32
N PHE A 28 8.81 -30.05 -9.49
CA PHE A 28 10.12 -30.17 -8.87
C PHE A 28 11.31 -30.38 -9.84
N ASP A 29 11.15 -30.07 -11.13
CA ASP A 29 12.19 -30.27 -12.14
C ASP A 29 13.32 -29.23 -12.07
N LYS A 30 13.01 -28.01 -11.60
CA LYS A 30 13.90 -26.86 -11.72
C LYS A 30 14.53 -26.47 -10.39
N ASP A 31 13.70 -25.99 -9.48
CA ASP A 31 14.09 -25.40 -8.21
C ASP A 31 12.92 -25.43 -7.21
N LEU A 32 13.16 -24.90 -6.01
CA LEU A 32 12.14 -24.72 -4.97
C LEU A 32 11.66 -23.26 -4.89
N SER A 33 11.64 -22.53 -6.00
CA SER A 33 11.31 -21.09 -6.00
C SER A 33 9.87 -20.79 -5.56
N GLN A 34 8.96 -21.77 -5.61
CA GLN A 34 7.59 -21.66 -5.11
C GLN A 34 7.46 -21.98 -3.62
N TRP A 35 8.57 -22.30 -2.94
CA TRP A 35 8.60 -22.77 -1.56
C TRP A 35 9.49 -21.89 -0.68
N VAL A 36 9.20 -21.91 0.62
CA VAL A 36 9.97 -21.24 1.68
C VAL A 36 10.24 -22.19 2.82
N GLY A 37 11.34 -21.94 3.53
CA GLY A 37 11.60 -22.54 4.82
C GLY A 37 10.80 -21.87 5.94
N GLN A 38 11.12 -22.26 7.17
CA GLN A 38 10.47 -21.71 8.36
C GLN A 38 10.74 -20.21 8.54
N GLY A 39 9.73 -19.44 8.88
CA GLY A 39 9.72 -17.97 8.93
C GLY A 39 9.13 -17.32 7.69
N GLY A 40 9.00 -18.06 6.57
CA GLY A 40 8.45 -17.53 5.32
C GLY A 40 9.34 -16.53 4.58
N GLU A 41 10.56 -16.30 5.08
CA GLU A 41 11.54 -15.39 4.48
C GLU A 41 12.32 -16.09 3.36
N ALA A 42 12.78 -15.33 2.37
CA ALA A 42 13.51 -15.87 1.21
C ALA A 42 14.82 -16.58 1.59
N ASN A 43 15.41 -16.25 2.75
CA ASN A 43 16.67 -16.82 3.23
C ASN A 43 16.49 -17.92 4.28
N SER A 44 15.24 -18.25 4.64
CA SER A 44 14.96 -19.30 5.60
C SER A 44 15.42 -20.66 5.07
N PRO A 45 16.15 -21.45 5.86
CA PRO A 45 16.64 -22.74 5.41
C PRO A 45 15.47 -23.67 5.08
N MET A 46 15.48 -24.18 3.85
CA MET A 46 14.63 -25.29 3.44
C MET A 46 15.37 -26.60 3.69
N PHE A 47 14.68 -27.56 4.29
CA PHE A 47 15.25 -28.90 4.53
C PHE A 47 14.83 -29.89 3.44
N THR A 48 14.50 -29.37 2.26
CA THR A 48 14.26 -30.11 1.02
C THR A 48 15.19 -29.59 -0.06
N SER A 49 15.58 -30.45 -0.99
CA SER A 49 16.37 -30.06 -2.17
C SER A 49 15.90 -30.80 -3.41
N ILE A 50 16.18 -30.20 -4.58
CA ILE A 50 15.96 -30.85 -5.86
C ILE A 50 17.13 -31.77 -6.14
N GLU A 51 16.83 -33.05 -6.32
CA GLU A 51 17.80 -34.13 -6.52
C GLU A 51 17.41 -34.95 -7.75
N GLN A 52 18.33 -35.78 -8.27
CA GLN A 52 17.96 -36.76 -9.30
C GLN A 52 17.01 -37.81 -8.72
N ASP A 53 16.01 -38.20 -9.51
CA ASP A 53 15.13 -39.31 -9.13
C ASP A 53 15.96 -40.61 -9.03
N PRO A 54 15.95 -41.28 -7.86
CA PRO A 54 16.74 -42.48 -7.63
C PRO A 54 16.32 -43.68 -8.48
N LEU A 55 15.11 -43.68 -9.05
CA LEU A 55 14.59 -44.72 -9.93
C LEU A 55 14.67 -44.33 -11.43
N ASN A 56 14.73 -43.04 -11.73
CA ASN A 56 14.91 -42.51 -13.08
C ASN A 56 15.82 -41.27 -13.10
N PRO A 57 17.15 -41.41 -13.19
CA PRO A 57 18.09 -40.28 -13.07
C PRO A 57 17.97 -39.16 -14.12
N GLU A 58 17.16 -39.35 -15.17
CA GLU A 58 16.83 -38.31 -16.15
C GLU A 58 15.83 -37.28 -15.61
N ASN A 59 15.09 -37.62 -14.55
CA ASN A 59 14.13 -36.74 -13.88
C ASN A 59 14.71 -36.14 -12.61
N LYS A 60 14.13 -35.02 -12.17
CA LYS A 60 14.46 -34.35 -10.91
C LYS A 60 13.23 -34.32 -10.02
N VAL A 61 13.46 -34.45 -8.72
CA VAL A 61 12.41 -34.56 -7.71
C VAL A 61 12.79 -33.84 -6.43
N ALA A 62 11.81 -33.47 -5.63
CA ALA A 62 12.06 -32.96 -4.29
C ALA A 62 12.41 -34.12 -3.35
N ARG A 63 13.48 -33.95 -2.57
CA ARG A 63 13.89 -34.89 -1.52
C ARG A 63 14.07 -34.15 -0.21
N PHE A 64 13.54 -34.70 0.87
CA PHE A 64 13.91 -34.25 2.22
C PHE A 64 15.41 -34.45 2.45
N ASN A 65 16.05 -33.60 3.24
CA ASN A 65 17.51 -33.59 3.45
C ASN A 65 17.95 -34.14 4.80
N LYS A 66 17.06 -34.04 5.79
CA LYS A 66 17.24 -34.53 7.17
C LYS A 66 15.90 -34.47 7.90
N PRO A 67 15.71 -35.24 8.97
CA PRO A 67 14.55 -35.07 9.83
C PRO A 67 14.55 -33.75 10.61
N VAL A 68 13.40 -33.10 10.71
CA VAL A 68 13.11 -31.86 11.46
C VAL A 68 11.67 -31.87 12.01
N ASN A 69 11.43 -31.23 13.15
CA ASN A 69 10.12 -31.25 13.86
C ASN A 69 9.31 -29.95 13.75
N ILE A 70 9.47 -29.22 12.65
CA ILE A 70 8.92 -27.86 12.48
C ILE A 70 8.55 -27.49 11.02
N GLY A 71 8.53 -28.47 10.10
CA GLY A 71 8.23 -28.28 8.67
C GLY A 71 9.48 -28.08 7.80
N ASP A 72 9.61 -28.85 6.73
CA ASP A 72 10.77 -28.83 5.84
C ASP A 72 10.63 -27.75 4.76
N ILE A 73 9.42 -27.63 4.19
CA ILE A 73 9.03 -26.61 3.20
C ILE A 73 7.55 -26.24 3.31
N PHE A 74 7.25 -24.99 2.96
CA PHE A 74 5.90 -24.43 2.86
C PHE A 74 5.72 -23.73 1.52
N THR A 75 4.53 -23.76 0.93
CA THR A 75 4.26 -22.96 -0.28
C THR A 75 4.42 -21.48 0.01
N LYS A 76 5.03 -20.71 -0.89
CA LYS A 76 5.04 -19.23 -0.81
C LYS A 76 3.64 -18.66 -0.91
N GLN A 77 2.85 -19.23 -1.83
CA GLN A 77 1.44 -18.88 -1.98
C GLN A 77 0.64 -19.41 -0.80
N LYS A 78 -0.30 -18.58 -0.33
CA LYS A 78 -1.34 -18.96 0.62
C LYS A 78 -2.64 -19.22 -0.13
N PHE A 79 -3.39 -20.24 0.29
CA PHE A 79 -4.65 -20.66 -0.30
C PHE A 79 -5.80 -20.37 0.66
N PRO A 80 -6.97 -19.91 0.20
CA PRO A 80 -8.09 -19.64 1.08
C PRO A 80 -8.67 -20.93 1.66
N ALA A 81 -9.33 -20.83 2.82
CA ALA A 81 -10.15 -21.92 3.35
C ALA A 81 -11.17 -22.39 2.30
N GLY A 82 -11.38 -23.70 2.15
CA GLY A 82 -12.26 -24.24 1.12
C GLY A 82 -12.13 -25.74 0.92
N LYS A 83 -12.81 -26.28 -0.09
CA LYS A 83 -12.66 -27.69 -0.50
C LYS A 83 -11.64 -27.85 -1.61
N TYR A 84 -10.68 -28.75 -1.42
CA TYR A 84 -9.60 -28.99 -2.36
C TYR A 84 -9.38 -30.48 -2.59
N LYS A 85 -8.77 -30.80 -3.73
CA LYS A 85 -8.10 -32.07 -4.01
C LYS A 85 -6.62 -31.80 -4.19
N ILE A 86 -5.77 -32.52 -3.48
CA ILE A 86 -4.32 -32.49 -3.67
C ILE A 86 -3.88 -33.78 -4.36
N VAL A 87 -3.06 -33.62 -5.40
CA VAL A 87 -2.54 -34.71 -6.23
C VAL A 87 -1.01 -34.66 -6.13
N PHE A 88 -0.35 -35.79 -5.92
CA PHE A 88 1.12 -35.86 -5.89
C PHE A 88 1.59 -37.30 -6.02
N ASP A 89 2.87 -37.45 -6.39
CA ASP A 89 3.59 -38.71 -6.33
C ASP A 89 4.53 -38.71 -5.11
N TYR A 90 4.64 -39.86 -4.45
CA TYR A 90 5.54 -40.07 -3.32
C TYR A 90 6.37 -41.33 -3.49
N LEU A 91 7.64 -41.27 -3.10
CA LEU A 91 8.55 -42.42 -3.06
C LEU A 91 9.28 -42.47 -1.72
N GLY A 92 9.04 -43.55 -0.97
CA GLY A 92 9.77 -43.89 0.25
C GLY A 92 10.66 -45.12 0.06
N THR A 93 11.95 -45.02 0.37
CA THR A 93 12.98 -46.05 0.09
C THR A 93 13.54 -46.75 1.35
N CYS A 94 13.33 -46.18 2.54
CA CYS A 94 13.76 -46.76 3.83
C CYS A 94 12.95 -48.00 4.25
N GLY A 95 11.80 -48.25 3.61
CA GLY A 95 10.98 -49.46 3.75
C GLY A 95 9.85 -49.39 4.77
N ASN A 96 9.88 -48.48 5.75
CA ASN A 96 8.75 -48.22 6.64
C ASN A 96 8.92 -46.92 7.43
N ASN A 97 7.89 -46.07 7.43
CA ASN A 97 7.86 -44.75 8.04
C ASN A 97 9.03 -43.86 7.60
N CYS A 98 9.19 -43.64 6.28
CA CYS A 98 10.30 -42.82 5.76
C CYS A 98 10.14 -41.32 6.02
N GLY A 99 8.99 -40.92 6.57
CA GLY A 99 8.79 -39.57 7.08
C GLY A 99 8.21 -38.62 6.04
N GLY A 100 7.54 -39.09 4.99
CA GLY A 100 6.73 -38.20 4.17
C GLY A 100 5.47 -37.79 4.94
N THR A 101 5.40 -36.55 5.42
CA THR A 101 4.19 -36.01 6.09
C THR A 101 3.71 -34.75 5.40
N LEU A 102 2.47 -34.77 4.93
CA LEU A 102 1.79 -33.67 4.24
C LEU A 102 0.73 -33.06 5.15
N GLY A 103 0.73 -31.73 5.25
CA GLY A 103 -0.28 -30.98 5.99
C GLY A 103 -0.55 -29.62 5.37
N ILE A 104 -1.39 -28.87 6.07
CA ILE A 104 -1.68 -27.47 5.82
C ILE A 104 -1.46 -26.67 7.10
N ASP A 105 -0.97 -25.44 6.96
CA ASP A 105 -0.60 -24.59 8.08
C ASP A 105 -1.07 -23.14 7.85
N GLU A 106 -1.60 -22.48 8.88
CA GLU A 106 -2.06 -21.08 8.82
C GLU A 106 -0.90 -20.09 8.60
N GLY A 107 0.34 -20.50 8.88
CA GLY A 107 1.58 -19.75 8.67
C GLY A 107 2.76 -20.66 8.29
N THR A 108 3.99 -20.24 8.57
CA THR A 108 5.22 -20.96 8.18
C THR A 108 6.23 -21.14 9.33
N PRO A 109 5.92 -21.80 10.46
CA PRO A 109 4.65 -22.40 10.85
C PRO A 109 3.75 -21.40 11.60
N GLY A 110 2.45 -21.65 11.55
CA GLY A 110 1.41 -20.88 12.22
C GLY A 110 0.92 -21.53 13.52
N ARG A 111 -0.13 -20.96 14.11
CA ARG A 111 -0.73 -21.47 15.36
C ARG A 111 -1.73 -22.62 15.12
N LYS A 112 -2.09 -22.89 13.86
CA LYS A 112 -3.03 -23.92 13.47
C LYS A 112 -2.45 -24.74 12.33
N GLU A 113 -2.43 -26.05 12.52
CA GLU A 113 -2.03 -27.02 11.51
C GLU A 113 -3.11 -28.09 11.35
N TYR A 114 -3.15 -28.70 10.17
CA TYR A 114 -4.01 -29.84 9.88
C TYR A 114 -3.29 -30.83 8.96
N TRP A 115 -3.14 -32.06 9.42
CA TRP A 115 -2.44 -33.11 8.68
C TRP A 115 -3.34 -33.81 7.67
N ILE A 116 -2.83 -34.03 6.46
CA ILE A 116 -3.54 -34.66 5.34
C ILE A 116 -3.10 -36.11 5.18
N ALA A 117 -1.79 -36.37 5.13
CA ALA A 117 -1.24 -37.70 4.90
C ALA A 117 0.11 -37.88 5.59
N SER A 118 0.45 -39.11 5.97
CA SER A 118 1.78 -39.44 6.48
C SER A 118 2.15 -40.89 6.22
N THR A 119 3.45 -41.22 6.17
CA THR A 119 3.93 -42.62 6.29
C THR A 119 3.71 -43.18 7.70
N ALA A 120 3.54 -42.32 8.71
CA ALA A 120 3.26 -42.74 10.08
C ALA A 120 1.79 -43.20 10.24
N ARG A 121 1.57 -44.10 11.21
CA ARG A 121 0.22 -44.57 11.55
C ARG A 121 -0.58 -43.49 12.29
N GLY A 122 -1.89 -43.46 12.08
CA GLY A 122 -2.82 -42.59 12.82
C GLY A 122 -3.17 -41.26 12.11
N PHE A 123 -2.67 -41.04 10.90
CA PHE A 123 -3.02 -39.90 10.05
C PHE A 123 -4.26 -40.18 9.20
N PRO A 124 -4.95 -39.16 8.66
CA PRO A 124 -6.15 -39.35 7.85
C PRO A 124 -5.93 -40.22 6.62
N ASN A 125 -4.74 -40.13 6.01
CA ASN A 125 -4.31 -40.95 4.89
C ASN A 125 -2.90 -41.49 5.14
N THR A 126 -2.64 -42.75 4.77
CA THR A 126 -1.34 -43.40 4.96
C THR A 126 -0.59 -43.49 3.64
N LEU A 127 0.61 -42.91 3.59
CA LEU A 127 1.56 -43.04 2.48
C LEU A 127 2.33 -44.37 2.59
N LYS A 128 2.72 -44.94 1.46
CA LYS A 128 3.36 -46.27 1.39
C LYS A 128 4.85 -46.13 1.08
N ASP A 129 5.67 -46.78 1.88
CA ASP A 129 7.11 -46.93 1.63
C ASP A 129 7.41 -48.19 0.81
N SER A 130 6.83 -48.27 -0.39
CA SER A 130 6.89 -49.46 -1.26
C SER A 130 8.18 -49.59 -2.06
N LYS A 131 9.09 -48.60 -1.97
CA LYS A 131 10.26 -48.43 -2.85
C LYS A 131 9.90 -48.22 -4.33
N LYS A 132 8.67 -47.79 -4.61
CA LYS A 132 8.17 -47.39 -5.92
C LYS A 132 7.47 -46.04 -5.79
N TRP A 133 7.37 -45.31 -6.90
CA TRP A 133 6.52 -44.13 -6.97
C TRP A 133 5.06 -44.54 -6.81
N GLU A 134 4.39 -43.95 -5.83
CA GLU A 134 2.97 -44.15 -5.55
C GLU A 134 2.24 -42.84 -5.78
N HIS A 135 1.15 -42.90 -6.54
CA HIS A 135 0.31 -41.75 -6.88
C HIS A 135 -0.81 -41.57 -5.87
N TYR A 136 -1.04 -40.33 -5.43
CA TYR A 136 -2.07 -39.97 -4.47
C TYR A 136 -2.96 -38.87 -5.00
N GLU A 137 -4.27 -39.05 -4.85
CA GLU A 137 -5.30 -38.02 -5.00
C GLU A 137 -6.13 -37.96 -3.71
N ILE A 138 -6.05 -36.86 -2.98
CA ILE A 138 -6.69 -36.73 -1.65
C ILE A 138 -7.54 -35.47 -1.62
N GLU A 139 -8.84 -35.63 -1.38
CA GLU A 139 -9.71 -34.50 -1.07
C GLU A 139 -9.63 -34.11 0.40
N PHE A 140 -9.54 -32.80 0.67
CA PHE A 140 -9.54 -32.27 2.02
C PHE A 140 -10.25 -30.92 2.09
N LYS A 141 -10.59 -30.50 3.31
CA LYS A 141 -11.15 -29.16 3.57
C LYS A 141 -10.07 -28.30 4.22
N GLY A 142 -9.62 -27.25 3.54
CA GLY A 142 -8.86 -26.15 4.13
C GLY A 142 -9.73 -25.47 5.18
N ARG A 143 -9.40 -25.65 6.46
CA ARG A 143 -10.23 -25.18 7.59
C ARG A 143 -10.01 -23.70 7.93
N PHE A 144 -8.95 -23.13 7.37
CA PHE A 144 -8.44 -21.77 7.50
C PHE A 144 -7.61 -21.50 6.26
N ASP A 145 -7.26 -20.24 5.99
CA ASP A 145 -6.33 -19.91 4.90
C ASP A 145 -4.97 -20.51 5.21
N PHE A 146 -4.38 -21.22 4.26
CA PHE A 146 -3.30 -22.15 4.53
C PHE A 146 -2.16 -22.12 3.51
N HIS A 147 -0.97 -22.48 3.96
CA HIS A 147 0.14 -22.94 3.13
C HIS A 147 0.12 -24.47 3.09
N ILE A 148 0.53 -25.09 1.97
CA ILE A 148 0.83 -26.52 1.96
C ILE A 148 2.17 -26.71 2.65
N LYS A 149 2.26 -27.67 3.57
CA LYS A 149 3.44 -28.00 4.35
C LYS A 149 3.84 -29.45 4.09
N TRP A 150 5.12 -29.65 3.86
CA TRP A 150 5.73 -30.98 3.87
C TRP A 150 6.76 -31.06 5.00
N GLU A 151 6.79 -32.20 5.68
CA GLU A 151 7.65 -32.41 6.84
C GLU A 151 8.12 -33.86 6.97
N GLN A 152 9.38 -34.03 7.39
CA GLN A 152 9.94 -35.27 7.87
C GLN A 152 10.28 -35.20 9.36
N TRP A 153 9.46 -35.80 10.20
CA TRP A 153 9.66 -35.84 11.66
C TRP A 153 10.92 -36.61 12.07
N ASP A 154 11.55 -36.18 13.16
CA ASP A 154 12.72 -36.86 13.77
C ASP A 154 12.44 -38.29 14.25
N SER A 155 11.17 -38.58 14.53
CA SER A 155 10.66 -39.90 14.90
C SER A 155 10.43 -40.83 13.70
N ALA A 156 10.61 -40.34 12.47
CA ALA A 156 10.61 -41.18 11.28
C ALA A 156 11.84 -42.10 11.25
N ASN A 157 11.72 -43.26 10.59
CA ASN A 157 12.87 -44.13 10.35
C ASN A 157 13.75 -43.63 9.19
N GLY A 158 13.23 -42.67 8.41
CA GLY A 158 13.94 -42.07 7.31
C GLY A 158 15.11 -41.21 7.79
N SER A 159 16.23 -41.29 7.07
CA SER A 159 17.46 -40.53 7.32
C SER A 159 17.46 -39.13 6.69
N GLY A 160 16.42 -38.80 5.91
CA GLY A 160 16.34 -37.56 5.14
C GLY A 160 17.11 -37.66 3.84
N LYS A 161 17.18 -38.86 3.27
CA LYS A 161 17.68 -39.10 1.90
C LYS A 161 16.88 -40.19 1.19
N ASP A 162 15.68 -40.45 1.69
CA ASP A 162 14.94 -41.67 1.45
C ASP A 162 13.45 -41.44 1.25
N ALA A 163 13.00 -40.19 1.29
CA ALA A 163 11.64 -39.78 1.00
C ALA A 163 11.65 -38.65 -0.04
N TYR A 164 10.88 -38.86 -1.11
CA TYR A 164 10.86 -38.03 -2.31
C TYR A 164 9.42 -37.70 -2.70
N ILE A 165 9.21 -36.52 -3.30
CA ILE A 165 7.91 -36.01 -3.73
C ILE A 165 8.04 -35.46 -5.16
N ASP A 166 7.01 -35.70 -5.97
CA ASP A 166 6.92 -35.18 -7.33
C ASP A 166 5.46 -34.85 -7.73
N ASN A 167 5.28 -34.14 -8.84
CA ASN A 167 4.01 -33.89 -9.54
C ASN A 167 2.87 -33.37 -8.64
N LEU A 168 3.19 -32.43 -7.74
CA LEU A 168 2.22 -31.86 -6.81
C LEU A 168 1.26 -30.91 -7.54
N LYS A 169 -0.04 -31.13 -7.38
CA LYS A 169 -1.11 -30.22 -7.82
C LYS A 169 -2.12 -30.00 -6.72
N LEU A 170 -2.53 -28.75 -6.51
CA LEU A 170 -3.69 -28.40 -5.70
C LEU A 170 -4.83 -27.98 -6.62
N ILE A 171 -5.99 -28.60 -6.46
CA ILE A 171 -7.18 -28.38 -7.26
C ILE A 171 -8.28 -27.88 -6.33
N SER A 172 -8.83 -26.69 -6.59
CA SER A 172 -10.04 -26.22 -5.91
C SER A 172 -11.26 -26.98 -6.43
N LEU A 173 -12.09 -27.47 -5.51
CA LEU A 173 -13.34 -28.20 -5.79
C LEU A 173 -14.59 -27.34 -5.59
N GLU A 174 -14.40 -26.06 -5.27
CA GLU A 174 -15.48 -25.09 -5.16
C GLU A 174 -15.85 -24.57 -6.54
N ALA A 175 -17.16 -24.43 -6.80
CA ALA A 175 -17.62 -23.84 -8.04
C ALA A 175 -17.08 -22.40 -8.12
N ALA A 176 -16.33 -22.10 -9.20
CA ALA A 176 -15.97 -20.74 -9.52
C ALA A 176 -17.24 -19.88 -9.46
N LYS A 177 -17.25 -18.85 -8.62
CA LYS A 177 -18.36 -17.88 -8.63
C LYS A 177 -18.40 -17.26 -10.03
N PRO A 178 -19.57 -17.05 -10.66
CA PRO A 178 -19.69 -16.56 -12.04
C PRO A 178 -19.21 -15.11 -12.29
N GLU A 179 -18.21 -14.62 -11.57
CA GLU A 179 -17.61 -13.29 -11.73
C GLU A 179 -16.08 -13.33 -11.83
N GLU A 180 -15.44 -14.49 -11.67
CA GLU A 180 -13.97 -14.62 -11.68
C GLU A 180 -13.36 -15.04 -13.03
N ALA A 181 -14.19 -15.34 -14.04
CA ALA A 181 -13.70 -15.70 -15.38
C ALA A 181 -13.54 -14.47 -16.30
N LYS A 182 -12.62 -13.59 -15.90
CA LYS A 182 -11.73 -12.75 -16.72
C LYS A 182 -11.14 -11.69 -15.78
N ALA A 183 -10.07 -12.05 -15.07
CA ALA A 183 -9.02 -11.06 -14.86
C ALA A 183 -8.62 -10.61 -16.28
N ALA A 184 -9.09 -9.43 -16.68
CA ALA A 184 -8.67 -8.83 -17.93
C ALA A 184 -7.15 -8.83 -17.90
N VAL A 185 -6.53 -9.57 -18.82
CA VAL A 185 -5.11 -9.43 -19.11
C VAL A 185 -4.92 -7.93 -19.32
N VAL A 186 -4.25 -7.29 -18.37
CA VAL A 186 -3.92 -5.87 -18.48
C VAL A 186 -3.01 -5.78 -19.68
N ALA A 187 -3.56 -5.29 -20.79
CA ALA A 187 -2.74 -4.93 -21.93
C ALA A 187 -1.74 -3.88 -21.43
N PRO A 188 -0.42 -4.07 -21.62
CA PRO A 188 0.54 -3.05 -21.26
C PRO A 188 0.15 -1.74 -21.96
N VAL A 189 0.09 -0.65 -21.20
CA VAL A 189 -0.13 0.68 -21.76
C VAL A 189 0.99 0.94 -22.77
N LEU A 190 0.66 0.99 -24.05
CA LEU A 190 1.59 1.40 -25.09
C LEU A 190 2.00 2.86 -24.83
N GLY A 191 3.25 3.07 -24.41
CA GLY A 191 3.83 4.40 -24.19
C GLY A 191 3.71 4.98 -22.77
N GLY A 192 3.75 4.13 -21.72
CA GLY A 192 3.55 4.47 -20.29
C GLY A 192 3.99 5.86 -19.80
N ALA A 193 3.33 6.35 -18.75
CA ALA A 193 3.46 7.73 -18.26
C ALA A 193 4.93 8.13 -18.07
N PRO A 194 5.41 9.23 -18.67
CA PRO A 194 6.80 9.64 -18.52
C PRO A 194 7.07 10.03 -17.07
N GLY A 195 8.25 9.64 -16.58
CA GLY A 195 8.80 10.20 -15.35
C GLY A 195 9.08 11.70 -15.50
N PRO A 196 9.17 12.45 -14.40
CA PRO A 196 9.47 13.86 -14.45
C PRO A 196 10.84 14.11 -15.12
N ALA A 197 10.87 15.05 -16.07
CA ALA A 197 12.09 15.45 -16.77
C ALA A 197 12.99 16.37 -15.93
N THR A 198 12.40 17.02 -14.93
CA THR A 198 13.08 17.86 -13.95
C THR A 198 12.62 17.47 -12.55
N PRO A 199 13.45 17.67 -11.51
CA PRO A 199 13.02 17.47 -10.13
C PRO A 199 11.70 18.18 -9.80
N GLN A 200 10.89 17.55 -8.95
CA GLN A 200 9.60 18.06 -8.48
C GLN A 200 9.67 18.56 -7.04
N SER A 201 8.87 19.59 -6.75
CA SER A 201 8.59 20.13 -5.42
C SER A 201 7.09 19.97 -5.22
N VAL A 202 6.71 18.87 -4.58
CA VAL A 202 5.33 18.41 -4.42
C VAL A 202 4.86 18.72 -2.99
N MET A 203 3.69 19.34 -2.83
CA MET A 203 3.24 19.80 -1.52
C MET A 203 1.77 19.49 -1.29
N TYR A 204 1.45 18.81 -0.18
CA TYR A 204 0.07 18.60 0.23
C TYR A 204 -0.54 19.89 0.80
N PHE A 205 -1.69 20.27 0.24
CA PHE A 205 -2.56 21.34 0.73
C PHE A 205 -3.83 20.72 1.30
N THR A 206 -4.08 20.91 2.59
CA THR A 206 -5.24 20.33 3.27
C THR A 206 -6.46 21.24 3.16
N ALA A 207 -7.59 20.70 2.68
CA ALA A 207 -8.85 21.43 2.56
C ALA A 207 -9.35 21.98 3.91
N TRP A 208 -9.05 21.27 5.00
CA TRP A 208 -9.41 21.67 6.37
C TRP A 208 -8.39 22.61 7.02
N GLY A 209 -7.25 22.92 6.38
CA GLY A 209 -6.20 23.78 6.93
C GLY A 209 -6.72 25.17 7.31
N LYS A 210 -7.77 25.66 6.64
CA LYS A 210 -8.44 26.92 6.97
C LYS A 210 -9.12 26.94 8.34
N HIS A 211 -9.55 25.78 8.86
CA HIS A 211 -10.22 25.66 10.16
C HIS A 211 -9.21 25.50 11.30
N ASN A 212 -8.19 24.67 11.08
CA ASN A 212 -7.24 24.32 12.13
C ASN A 212 -6.11 25.34 12.27
N SER A 213 -5.73 26.01 11.18
CA SER A 213 -4.52 26.83 11.11
C SER A 213 -4.72 28.14 10.36
N GLN A 214 -5.97 28.47 9.98
CA GLN A 214 -6.29 29.61 9.12
C GLN A 214 -5.44 29.65 7.84
N PHE A 215 -5.11 28.48 7.29
CA PHE A 215 -4.28 28.33 6.11
C PHE A 215 -5.14 28.23 4.85
N TYR A 216 -5.07 29.24 4.01
CA TYR A 216 -5.81 29.38 2.75
C TYR A 216 -4.86 29.33 1.55
N VAL A 217 -5.41 29.21 0.34
CA VAL A 217 -4.65 29.30 -0.92
C VAL A 217 -3.85 30.61 -0.99
N LYS A 218 -4.37 31.70 -0.42
CA LYS A 218 -3.68 32.99 -0.27
C LYS A 218 -2.32 32.88 0.41
N ASN A 219 -2.17 32.01 1.40
CA ASN A 219 -0.92 31.86 2.14
C ASN A 219 0.22 31.37 1.23
N LEU A 220 -0.08 30.62 0.18
CA LEU A 220 0.91 30.19 -0.81
C LEU A 220 1.48 31.37 -1.61
N ASP A 221 0.65 32.36 -1.91
CA ASP A 221 1.04 33.57 -2.63
C ASP A 221 1.84 34.51 -1.72
N VAL A 222 1.31 34.81 -0.53
CA VAL A 222 1.90 35.78 0.40
C VAL A 222 3.25 35.32 0.94
N SER A 223 3.40 34.03 1.23
CA SER A 223 4.69 33.44 1.63
C SER A 223 5.70 33.33 0.47
N GLY A 224 5.24 33.46 -0.78
CA GLY A 224 6.01 33.18 -1.98
C GLY A 224 6.22 31.69 -2.27
N ALA A 225 5.57 30.79 -1.53
CA ALA A 225 5.63 29.33 -1.76
C ALA A 225 5.10 28.94 -3.16
N ALA A 226 4.06 29.60 -3.67
CA ALA A 226 3.43 29.25 -4.94
C ALA A 226 4.40 29.27 -6.14
N GLY A 227 5.41 30.14 -6.12
CA GLY A 227 6.45 30.19 -7.16
C GLY A 227 7.56 29.14 -7.00
N LYS A 228 7.53 28.37 -5.91
CA LYS A 228 8.55 27.39 -5.50
C LYS A 228 8.05 25.94 -5.54
N ILE A 229 6.76 25.77 -5.79
CA ILE A 229 6.06 24.49 -5.86
C ILE A 229 5.83 24.14 -7.32
N THR A 230 6.08 22.87 -7.69
CA THR A 230 5.76 22.37 -9.04
C THR A 230 4.38 21.73 -9.08
N VAL A 231 4.02 20.99 -8.03
CA VAL A 231 2.72 20.30 -7.91
C VAL A 231 2.14 20.51 -6.52
N LEU A 232 0.89 20.93 -6.46
CA LEU A 232 0.09 20.98 -5.24
C LEU A 232 -0.85 19.77 -5.21
N GLU A 233 -0.85 19.02 -4.12
CA GLU A 233 -1.73 17.87 -3.91
C GLU A 233 -2.86 18.30 -2.98
N TYR A 234 -4.07 18.47 -3.53
CA TYR A 234 -5.23 18.90 -2.76
C TYR A 234 -5.80 17.71 -1.97
N ALA A 235 -5.63 17.76 -0.65
CA ALA A 235 -6.07 16.74 0.28
C ALA A 235 -7.44 17.09 0.87
N PHE A 236 -8.48 16.28 0.73
CA PHE A 236 -8.56 15.06 -0.09
C PHE A 236 -9.90 15.03 -0.82
N GLY A 237 -10.01 14.18 -1.85
CA GLY A 237 -11.28 13.69 -2.37
C GLY A 237 -11.64 12.35 -1.73
N ASN A 238 -12.90 12.14 -1.36
CA ASN A 238 -13.35 10.88 -0.76
C ASN A 238 -13.79 9.87 -1.82
N VAL A 239 -13.68 8.58 -1.49
CA VAL A 239 -14.17 7.46 -2.29
C VAL A 239 -15.26 6.76 -1.51
N LYS A 240 -16.46 6.65 -2.10
CA LYS A 240 -17.59 5.95 -1.48
C LYS A 240 -18.56 5.46 -2.54
N ASP A 241 -19.21 4.33 -2.27
CA ASP A 241 -20.25 3.75 -3.13
C ASP A 241 -19.74 3.53 -4.57
N ASN A 242 -18.46 3.13 -4.70
CA ASN A 242 -17.73 2.93 -5.95
C ASN A 242 -17.61 4.19 -6.83
N ARG A 243 -17.55 5.37 -6.22
CA ARG A 243 -17.49 6.67 -6.91
C ARG A 243 -16.61 7.66 -6.15
N CYS A 244 -16.10 8.67 -6.84
CA CYS A 244 -15.59 9.87 -6.19
C CYS A 244 -16.75 10.69 -5.61
N VAL A 245 -16.61 11.13 -4.36
CA VAL A 245 -17.61 11.96 -3.66
C VAL A 245 -17.37 13.43 -3.98
N VAL A 246 -18.36 14.06 -4.62
CA VAL A 246 -18.39 15.50 -4.91
C VAL A 246 -19.80 16.05 -4.67
N GLY A 247 -19.92 17.33 -4.36
CA GLY A 247 -21.21 17.97 -4.08
C GLY A 247 -21.88 17.46 -2.81
N VAL A 248 -21.09 17.08 -1.81
CA VAL A 248 -21.57 16.72 -0.48
C VAL A 248 -20.80 17.55 0.53
N ASP A 249 -21.54 18.27 1.39
CA ASP A 249 -20.99 19.02 2.51
C ASP A 249 -21.45 18.37 3.81
N LYS A 250 -20.70 17.36 4.24
CA LYS A 250 -21.01 16.56 5.42
C LYS A 250 -19.71 16.01 6.01
N ALA A 251 -19.46 16.34 7.27
CA ALA A 251 -18.29 15.87 8.01
C ALA A 251 -18.09 14.35 7.85
N GLY A 252 -16.85 13.95 7.53
CA GLY A 252 -16.46 12.57 7.26
C GLY A 252 -16.90 12.00 5.91
N VAL A 253 -17.63 12.76 5.08
CA VAL A 253 -18.08 12.33 3.75
C VAL A 253 -17.54 13.24 2.65
N GLY A 254 -17.68 14.55 2.79
CA GLY A 254 -17.19 15.54 1.82
C GLY A 254 -17.30 16.96 2.40
N ALA A 255 -16.60 17.91 1.78
CA ALA A 255 -16.52 19.28 2.25
C ALA A 255 -16.84 20.28 1.12
N ALA A 256 -17.87 19.99 0.32
CA ALA A 256 -18.22 20.82 -0.84
C ALA A 256 -18.43 22.30 -0.48
N GLY A 257 -18.90 22.59 0.74
CA GLY A 257 -18.99 23.94 1.31
C GLY A 257 -17.65 24.67 1.26
N ASP A 258 -16.59 24.00 1.68
CA ASP A 258 -15.25 24.55 1.77
C ASP A 258 -14.49 24.51 0.44
N ASP A 259 -14.72 23.44 -0.32
CA ASP A 259 -14.05 23.18 -1.58
C ASP A 259 -14.47 24.18 -2.64
N TYR A 260 -15.79 24.36 -2.87
CA TYR A 260 -16.25 25.15 -4.01
C TYR A 260 -17.67 25.74 -3.95
N TRP A 261 -18.49 25.45 -2.94
CA TRP A 261 -19.84 26.02 -2.85
C TRP A 261 -19.88 27.40 -2.21
N ASN A 262 -19.12 27.62 -1.14
CA ASN A 262 -19.22 28.87 -0.38
C ASN A 262 -18.09 29.84 -0.76
N PRO A 263 -18.38 31.15 -0.83
CA PRO A 263 -17.37 32.17 -1.06
C PRO A 263 -16.35 32.21 0.08
N VAL A 264 -15.10 32.52 -0.28
CA VAL A 264 -14.05 32.83 0.70
C VAL A 264 -14.15 34.31 1.10
N ASP A 265 -14.00 34.60 2.40
CA ASP A 265 -13.95 35.99 2.88
C ASP A 265 -12.83 36.77 2.19
N ALA A 266 -13.08 38.05 1.87
CA ALA A 266 -12.14 38.92 1.15
C ALA A 266 -10.77 39.02 1.83
N ALA A 267 -10.70 38.89 3.16
CA ALA A 267 -9.43 38.86 3.89
C ALA A 267 -8.55 37.66 3.51
N PHE A 268 -9.14 36.57 3.00
CA PHE A 268 -8.48 35.31 2.68
C PHE A 268 -8.47 34.96 1.18
N THR A 269 -9.04 35.79 0.31
CA THR A 269 -8.90 35.66 -1.15
C THR A 269 -7.53 36.13 -1.64
N LEU A 270 -7.10 35.61 -2.79
CA LEU A 270 -5.80 35.93 -3.39
C LEU A 270 -5.64 37.41 -3.76
N ASP A 271 -6.71 38.04 -4.24
CA ASP A 271 -6.70 39.45 -4.67
C ASP A 271 -7.16 40.42 -3.58
N GLY A 272 -7.53 39.90 -2.39
CA GLY A 272 -8.02 40.70 -1.27
C GLY A 272 -9.41 41.29 -1.47
N LYS A 273 -10.17 40.80 -2.47
CA LYS A 273 -11.53 41.24 -2.78
C LYS A 273 -12.55 40.18 -2.45
N GLU A 274 -13.81 40.56 -2.42
CA GLU A 274 -14.93 39.63 -2.27
C GLU A 274 -14.87 38.52 -3.33
N ASP A 275 -15.04 37.27 -2.91
CA ASP A 275 -15.06 36.12 -3.82
C ASP A 275 -16.37 36.11 -4.62
N GLN A 276 -16.34 36.73 -5.79
CA GLN A 276 -17.47 36.76 -6.73
C GLN A 276 -17.70 35.41 -7.42
N GLY A 277 -16.83 34.42 -7.18
CA GLY A 277 -16.85 33.12 -7.84
C GLY A 277 -16.45 33.17 -9.31
N ASP A 278 -16.41 31.99 -9.93
CA ASP A 278 -16.25 31.80 -11.37
C ASP A 278 -17.41 30.94 -11.89
N ASN A 279 -18.47 31.59 -12.38
CA ASN A 279 -19.70 30.94 -12.84
C ASN A 279 -20.36 30.04 -11.77
N GLY A 280 -20.28 30.44 -10.50
CA GLY A 280 -20.80 29.68 -9.36
C GLY A 280 -19.78 28.71 -8.73
N LEU A 281 -18.52 28.71 -9.18
CA LEU A 281 -17.41 28.04 -8.50
C LEU A 281 -16.79 29.01 -7.48
N TYR A 282 -16.79 28.64 -6.21
CA TYR A 282 -16.23 29.43 -5.11
C TYR A 282 -15.10 28.65 -4.40
N GLY A 283 -14.85 28.95 -3.13
CA GLY A 283 -14.03 28.16 -2.23
C GLY A 283 -12.57 28.05 -2.66
N HIS A 284 -11.87 27.06 -2.10
CA HIS A 284 -10.48 26.81 -2.46
C HIS A 284 -10.32 26.53 -3.96
N TRP A 285 -11.28 25.89 -4.62
CA TRP A 285 -11.14 25.53 -6.03
C TRP A 285 -11.13 26.77 -6.94
N ASN A 286 -11.96 27.78 -6.67
CA ASN A 286 -11.87 29.06 -7.38
C ASN A 286 -10.52 29.75 -7.12
N GLN A 287 -10.10 29.81 -5.85
CA GLN A 287 -8.81 30.42 -5.50
C GLN A 287 -7.64 29.68 -6.16
N LEU A 288 -7.68 28.35 -6.30
CA LEU A 288 -6.66 27.58 -7.01
C LEU A 288 -6.62 27.91 -8.51
N LYS A 289 -7.77 28.13 -9.18
CA LYS A 289 -7.78 28.60 -10.57
C LYS A 289 -7.10 29.96 -10.69
N GLN A 290 -7.35 30.87 -9.76
CA GLN A 290 -6.70 32.18 -9.73
C GLN A 290 -5.19 32.07 -9.46
N LEU A 291 -4.78 31.20 -8.53
CA LEU A 291 -3.38 30.95 -8.23
C LEU A 291 -2.63 30.43 -9.46
N LYS A 292 -3.20 29.46 -10.18
CA LYS A 292 -2.62 28.91 -11.42
C LYS A 292 -2.50 29.95 -12.53
N LYS A 293 -3.41 30.93 -12.61
CA LYS A 293 -3.27 32.05 -13.55
C LYS A 293 -2.05 32.93 -13.21
N LYS A 294 -1.77 33.13 -11.92
CA LYS A 294 -0.59 33.88 -11.44
C LYS A 294 0.71 33.08 -11.55
N TYR A 295 0.63 31.76 -11.39
CA TYR A 295 1.76 30.81 -11.43
C TYR A 295 1.52 29.71 -12.47
N PRO A 296 1.74 29.99 -13.77
CA PRO A 296 1.32 29.09 -14.85
C PRO A 296 2.06 27.72 -14.89
N ASN A 297 3.18 27.61 -14.17
CA ASN A 297 3.93 26.35 -14.04
C ASN A 297 3.42 25.47 -12.90
N LEU A 298 2.60 26.01 -11.99
CA LEU A 298 2.02 25.25 -10.89
C LEU A 298 0.95 24.29 -11.43
N LYS A 299 1.09 23.02 -11.09
CA LYS A 299 0.06 22.00 -11.28
C LYS A 299 -0.67 21.74 -9.98
N VAL A 300 -1.94 21.37 -10.08
CA VAL A 300 -2.75 20.97 -8.92
C VAL A 300 -3.33 19.60 -9.24
N VAL A 301 -3.13 18.60 -8.40
CA VAL A 301 -3.78 17.29 -8.51
C VAL A 301 -4.72 17.09 -7.33
N ILE A 302 -5.80 16.35 -7.52
CA ILE A 302 -6.67 15.93 -6.42
C ILE A 302 -6.08 14.65 -5.83
N SER A 303 -5.78 14.64 -4.54
CA SER A 303 -5.40 13.42 -3.84
C SER A 303 -6.65 12.72 -3.32
N LEU A 304 -6.87 11.47 -3.76
CA LEU A 304 -8.03 10.67 -3.39
C LEU A 304 -7.67 9.75 -2.23
N GLY A 305 -8.46 9.78 -1.16
CA GLY A 305 -8.27 8.94 0.01
C GLY A 305 -7.54 9.61 1.16
N GLY A 306 -6.31 9.18 1.41
CA GLY A 306 -5.58 9.38 2.65
C GLY A 306 -6.05 8.43 3.76
N TRP A 307 -5.44 8.57 4.93
CA TRP A 307 -5.66 7.71 6.09
C TRP A 307 -7.15 7.41 6.37
N THR A 308 -7.99 8.46 6.47
CA THR A 308 -9.39 8.33 6.90
C THR A 308 -10.35 7.89 5.78
N TRP A 309 -10.07 8.25 4.52
CA TRP A 309 -10.99 8.04 3.40
C TRP A 309 -10.57 6.90 2.46
N SER A 310 -9.66 6.04 2.92
CA SER A 310 -9.22 4.84 2.20
C SER A 310 -10.17 3.64 2.28
N LYS A 311 -11.20 3.69 3.14
CA LYS A 311 -12.05 2.54 3.48
C LYS A 311 -12.64 1.80 2.27
N TYR A 312 -13.12 2.54 1.27
CA TYR A 312 -13.88 1.98 0.16
C TYR A 312 -13.07 1.76 -1.13
N PHE A 313 -11.75 1.97 -1.11
CA PHE A 313 -10.92 1.68 -2.29
C PHE A 313 -10.97 0.20 -2.68
N SER A 314 -10.93 -0.71 -1.71
CA SER A 314 -10.98 -2.15 -2.00
C SER A 314 -12.24 -2.54 -2.80
N ASP A 315 -13.41 -2.00 -2.44
CA ASP A 315 -14.65 -2.20 -3.21
C ASP A 315 -14.57 -1.54 -4.59
N ALA A 316 -14.11 -0.29 -4.64
CA ALA A 316 -14.06 0.50 -5.85
C ALA A 316 -13.07 -0.04 -6.89
N ALA A 317 -12.00 -0.72 -6.45
CA ALA A 317 -10.96 -1.29 -7.29
C ALA A 317 -11.34 -2.65 -7.93
N LEU A 318 -12.40 -3.30 -7.43
CA LEU A 318 -12.87 -4.57 -7.97
C LEU A 318 -13.20 -4.46 -9.46
N PRO A 319 -12.97 -5.53 -10.27
CA PRO A 319 -13.23 -5.51 -11.71
C PRO A 319 -14.63 -5.02 -12.10
N ALA A 320 -15.67 -5.40 -11.34
CA ALA A 320 -17.05 -5.00 -11.59
C ALA A 320 -17.31 -3.50 -11.38
N ASN A 321 -16.48 -2.82 -10.59
CA ASN A 321 -16.69 -1.43 -10.16
C ASN A 321 -15.70 -0.44 -10.79
N ARG A 322 -14.47 -0.89 -11.04
CA ARG A 322 -13.30 -0.07 -11.36
C ARG A 322 -13.53 0.93 -12.48
N GLU A 323 -14.07 0.49 -13.62
CA GLU A 323 -14.27 1.39 -14.77
C GLU A 323 -15.24 2.53 -14.45
N ALA A 324 -16.36 2.21 -13.81
CA ALA A 324 -17.37 3.19 -13.41
C ALA A 324 -16.86 4.13 -12.30
N PHE A 325 -16.08 3.61 -11.37
CA PHE A 325 -15.40 4.38 -10.33
C PHE A 325 -14.46 5.42 -10.94
N VAL A 326 -13.50 4.99 -11.76
CA VAL A 326 -12.54 5.87 -12.43
C VAL A 326 -13.27 6.92 -13.27
N LYS A 327 -14.30 6.50 -14.02
CA LYS A 327 -15.10 7.42 -14.83
C LYS A 327 -15.74 8.52 -14.00
N SER A 328 -16.27 8.18 -12.82
CA SER A 328 -16.89 9.17 -11.93
C SER A 328 -15.87 10.22 -11.46
N CYS A 329 -14.64 9.81 -11.16
CA CYS A 329 -13.56 10.68 -10.74
C CYS A 329 -13.11 11.60 -11.88
N VAL A 330 -12.91 11.04 -13.08
CA VAL A 330 -12.53 11.81 -14.28
C VAL A 330 -13.61 12.82 -14.66
N ASP A 331 -14.89 12.43 -14.61
CA ASP A 331 -16.01 13.33 -14.89
C ASP A 331 -16.07 14.49 -13.88
N ALA A 332 -15.85 14.21 -12.59
CA ALA A 332 -15.91 15.21 -11.54
C ALA A 332 -14.71 16.17 -11.57
N TYR A 333 -13.48 15.64 -11.46
CA TYR A 333 -12.29 16.44 -11.18
C TYR A 333 -11.54 16.92 -12.44
N ILE A 334 -11.55 16.14 -13.53
CA ILE A 334 -10.86 16.54 -14.77
C ILE A 334 -11.80 17.31 -15.70
N LYS A 335 -12.99 16.76 -15.96
CA LYS A 335 -13.99 17.47 -16.78
C LYS A 335 -14.67 18.59 -16.00
N GLY A 336 -14.61 18.57 -14.67
CA GLY A 336 -15.17 19.62 -13.83
C GLY A 336 -16.69 19.54 -13.68
N ASN A 337 -17.32 18.40 -13.96
CA ASN A 337 -18.77 18.22 -13.88
C ASN A 337 -19.17 17.93 -12.44
N VAL A 338 -19.41 18.98 -11.65
CA VAL A 338 -19.70 18.85 -10.21
C VAL A 338 -21.08 19.41 -9.85
N PRO A 339 -21.75 18.88 -8.80
CA PRO A 339 -23.03 19.40 -8.36
C PRO A 339 -22.91 20.80 -7.75
N ASN A 340 -23.85 21.70 -8.05
CA ASN A 340 -24.04 22.92 -7.28
C ASN A 340 -24.74 22.65 -5.93
N GLN A 341 -25.03 23.69 -5.14
CA GLN A 341 -25.67 23.55 -3.83
C GLN A 341 -27.07 22.92 -3.89
N GLU A 342 -27.78 23.04 -5.01
CA GLU A 342 -29.07 22.36 -5.22
C GLU A 342 -28.91 20.89 -5.67
N GLY A 343 -27.69 20.37 -5.76
CA GLY A 343 -27.41 19.00 -6.19
C GLY A 343 -27.46 18.78 -7.70
N LYS A 344 -27.62 19.85 -8.50
CA LYS A 344 -27.62 19.76 -9.96
C LYS A 344 -26.19 19.77 -10.48
N VAL A 345 -25.81 18.73 -11.22
CA VAL A 345 -24.49 18.67 -11.90
C VAL A 345 -24.40 19.79 -12.94
N VAL A 346 -23.41 20.67 -12.79
CA VAL A 346 -23.11 21.75 -13.71
C VAL A 346 -21.91 21.34 -14.56
N PRO A 347 -22.07 21.17 -15.89
CA PRO A 347 -20.97 20.77 -16.75
C PRO A 347 -19.83 21.79 -16.73
N GLY A 348 -18.61 21.34 -16.50
CA GLY A 348 -17.40 22.16 -16.57
C GLY A 348 -17.22 23.21 -15.47
N LEU A 349 -18.04 23.22 -14.42
CA LEU A 349 -17.96 24.20 -13.34
C LEU A 349 -16.56 24.26 -12.71
N ALA A 350 -15.98 23.09 -12.40
CA ALA A 350 -14.64 22.96 -11.83
C ALA A 350 -13.55 22.68 -12.90
N ALA A 351 -13.85 22.88 -14.19
CA ALA A 351 -12.89 22.56 -15.24
C ALA A 351 -11.62 23.43 -15.11
N GLY A 352 -10.46 22.78 -15.26
CA GLY A 352 -9.15 23.44 -15.20
C GLY A 352 -8.60 23.67 -13.78
N VAL A 353 -9.35 23.29 -12.73
CA VAL A 353 -8.82 23.27 -11.35
C VAL A 353 -7.70 22.23 -11.27
N PHE A 354 -7.99 20.97 -11.61
CA PHE A 354 -7.07 19.84 -11.46
C PHE A 354 -6.38 19.44 -12.78
N ASP A 355 -5.11 19.07 -12.68
CA ASP A 355 -4.20 18.62 -13.74
C ASP A 355 -3.90 17.11 -13.64
N GLY A 356 -4.64 16.37 -12.81
CA GLY A 356 -4.40 14.94 -12.59
C GLY A 356 -4.94 14.43 -11.27
N PHE A 357 -4.53 13.21 -10.93
CA PHE A 357 -4.87 12.51 -9.69
C PHE A 357 -3.62 12.08 -8.94
N ASP A 358 -3.71 12.14 -7.63
CA ASP A 358 -2.89 11.37 -6.70
C ASP A 358 -3.79 10.33 -6.04
N ILE A 359 -3.37 9.06 -6.02
CA ILE A 359 -4.13 7.98 -5.36
C ILE A 359 -3.44 7.62 -4.06
N ASP A 360 -4.05 7.97 -2.94
CA ASP A 360 -3.54 7.73 -1.60
C ASP A 360 -4.42 6.67 -0.89
N TRP A 361 -4.28 5.41 -1.32
CA TRP A 361 -4.94 4.27 -0.69
C TRP A 361 -4.04 3.72 0.41
N GLU A 362 -4.49 3.84 1.65
CA GLU A 362 -3.81 3.34 2.85
C GLU A 362 -4.57 2.17 3.52
N TYR A 363 -4.31 0.89 3.17
CA TYR A 363 -3.36 0.40 2.15
C TYR A 363 -3.97 -0.76 1.34
N PRO A 364 -3.57 -0.98 0.08
CA PRO A 364 -3.95 -2.16 -0.67
C PRO A 364 -3.47 -3.44 0.03
N ALA A 365 -4.37 -4.40 0.25
CA ALA A 365 -4.08 -5.73 0.80
C ALA A 365 -3.36 -5.75 2.17
N SER A 366 -3.40 -4.62 2.90
CA SER A 366 -2.86 -4.49 4.26
C SER A 366 -3.75 -3.60 5.10
N ALA A 367 -3.75 -3.82 6.41
CA ALA A 367 -4.45 -2.95 7.34
C ALA A 367 -3.91 -1.51 7.30
N GLY A 368 -4.83 -0.55 7.32
CA GLY A 368 -4.58 0.89 7.47
C GLY A 368 -5.43 1.42 8.62
N ASN A 369 -6.20 2.49 8.39
CA ASN A 369 -7.15 2.99 9.38
C ASN A 369 -8.22 1.94 9.74
N ASP A 370 -8.68 1.99 10.99
CA ASP A 370 -9.65 1.03 11.52
C ASP A 370 -10.95 1.05 10.70
N GLY A 371 -11.39 -0.15 10.31
CA GLY A 371 -12.61 -0.33 9.52
C GLY A 371 -12.42 -0.20 8.01
N ASN A 372 -11.19 -0.04 7.52
CA ASN A 372 -10.88 -0.21 6.10
C ASN A 372 -11.23 -1.62 5.62
N ILE A 373 -11.76 -1.71 4.40
CA ILE A 373 -12.02 -3.00 3.74
C ILE A 373 -10.69 -3.46 3.13
N VAL A 374 -10.28 -4.68 3.46
CA VAL A 374 -8.99 -5.24 3.01
C VAL A 374 -9.25 -6.59 2.39
N ARG A 375 -8.72 -6.80 1.19
CA ARG A 375 -8.81 -8.05 0.43
C ARG A 375 -7.45 -8.49 -0.08
N PRO A 376 -7.17 -9.81 -0.15
CA PRO A 376 -5.95 -10.30 -0.78
C PRO A 376 -5.81 -9.85 -2.24
N GLU A 377 -6.92 -9.73 -2.98
CA GLU A 377 -6.95 -9.33 -4.39
C GLU A 377 -6.63 -7.83 -4.60
N ASP A 378 -6.59 -7.03 -3.53
CA ASP A 378 -6.28 -5.59 -3.61
C ASP A 378 -4.91 -5.33 -4.24
N THR A 379 -3.95 -6.24 -4.12
CA THR A 379 -2.65 -6.14 -4.79
C THR A 379 -2.81 -5.99 -6.30
N GLN A 380 -3.51 -6.92 -6.96
CA GLN A 380 -3.73 -6.86 -8.42
C GLN A 380 -4.79 -5.83 -8.79
N ASN A 381 -5.81 -5.63 -7.94
CA ASN A 381 -6.84 -4.64 -8.19
C ASN A 381 -6.29 -3.22 -8.16
N PHE A 382 -5.30 -2.92 -7.31
CA PHE A 382 -4.64 -1.62 -7.30
C PHE A 382 -3.83 -1.40 -8.58
N THR A 383 -3.09 -2.40 -9.05
CA THR A 383 -2.40 -2.34 -10.35
C THR A 383 -3.36 -2.06 -11.50
N ALA A 384 -4.47 -2.78 -11.55
CA ALA A 384 -5.50 -2.58 -12.56
C ALA A 384 -6.21 -1.23 -12.44
N LEU A 385 -6.42 -0.74 -11.21
CA LEU A 385 -7.01 0.56 -10.93
C LEU A 385 -6.16 1.70 -11.51
N LEU A 386 -4.85 1.68 -11.27
CA LEU A 386 -3.94 2.70 -11.80
C LEU A 386 -3.86 2.65 -13.33
N ALA A 387 -3.88 1.46 -13.92
CA ALA A 387 -3.95 1.31 -15.38
C ALA A 387 -5.25 1.89 -15.96
N GLU A 388 -6.39 1.68 -15.30
CA GLU A 388 -7.68 2.24 -15.74
C GLU A 388 -7.73 3.76 -15.58
N PHE A 389 -7.20 4.32 -14.47
CA PHE A 389 -7.02 5.77 -14.32
C PHE A 389 -6.20 6.34 -15.47
N ARG A 390 -5.01 5.79 -15.74
CA ARG A 390 -4.13 6.24 -16.82
C ARG A 390 -4.84 6.25 -18.17
N LYS A 391 -5.48 5.14 -18.52
CA LYS A 391 -6.27 4.98 -19.75
C LYS A 391 -7.33 6.06 -19.90
N GLN A 392 -8.15 6.30 -18.86
CA GLN A 392 -9.26 7.24 -18.96
C GLN A 392 -8.80 8.71 -18.97
N ILE A 393 -7.78 9.09 -18.21
CA ILE A 393 -7.30 10.48 -18.21
C ILE A 393 -6.56 10.82 -19.51
N ASP A 394 -5.80 9.88 -20.10
CA ASP A 394 -5.17 10.09 -21.41
C ASP A 394 -6.19 10.25 -22.53
N ALA A 395 -7.32 9.54 -22.44
CA ALA A 395 -8.43 9.70 -23.37
C ALA A 395 -9.11 11.08 -23.27
N VAL A 396 -9.05 11.75 -22.11
CA VAL A 396 -9.54 13.13 -21.96
C VAL A 396 -8.51 14.13 -22.46
N LYS A 397 -7.26 14.02 -21.98
CA LYS A 397 -6.17 14.90 -22.36
C LYS A 397 -4.81 14.22 -22.04
N PRO A 398 -3.97 13.96 -23.06
CA PRO A 398 -2.62 13.47 -22.82
C PRO A 398 -1.82 14.43 -21.92
N GLY A 399 -1.01 13.87 -21.03
CA GLY A 399 -0.13 14.63 -20.14
C GLY A 399 -0.75 15.06 -18.81
N LEU A 400 -1.98 14.62 -18.49
CA LEU A 400 -2.50 14.69 -17.12
C LEU A 400 -1.68 13.81 -16.18
N LEU A 401 -1.48 14.27 -14.95
CA LEU A 401 -0.68 13.59 -13.95
C LEU A 401 -1.44 12.42 -13.32
N LEU A 402 -0.74 11.32 -13.08
CA LEU A 402 -1.19 10.24 -12.19
C LEU A 402 -0.04 9.86 -11.27
N THR A 403 -0.26 10.02 -9.97
CA THR A 403 0.70 9.71 -8.90
C THR A 403 0.03 8.84 -7.84
N ILE A 404 0.83 8.33 -6.92
CA ILE A 404 0.32 7.70 -5.70
C ILE A 404 1.15 8.18 -4.50
N ALA A 405 0.56 8.17 -3.32
CA ALA A 405 1.29 8.09 -2.06
C ALA A 405 1.50 6.61 -1.70
N ALA A 406 2.75 6.21 -1.45
CA ALA A 406 3.12 4.82 -1.21
C ALA A 406 3.82 4.64 0.15
N PRO A 407 3.57 3.50 0.83
CA PRO A 407 4.05 3.28 2.19
C PRO A 407 5.55 3.00 2.25
N ALA A 408 6.19 3.44 3.34
CA ALA A 408 7.59 3.12 3.59
C ALA A 408 7.81 1.71 4.18
N ALA A 409 6.90 1.24 5.04
CA ALA A 409 7.07 -0.05 5.69
C ALA A 409 6.93 -1.22 4.69
N ALA A 410 7.91 -2.13 4.68
CA ALA A 410 7.94 -3.31 3.81
C ALA A 410 6.67 -4.18 3.95
N SER A 411 6.15 -4.31 5.18
CA SER A 411 4.91 -5.05 5.46
C SER A 411 3.69 -4.56 4.65
N LYS A 412 3.73 -3.31 4.18
CA LYS A 412 2.72 -2.70 3.30
C LYS A 412 3.20 -2.65 1.84
N SER A 413 4.44 -2.23 1.57
CA SER A 413 4.95 -2.09 0.20
C SER A 413 5.06 -3.44 -0.54
N GLU A 414 5.29 -4.55 0.17
CA GLU A 414 5.29 -5.91 -0.39
C GLU A 414 3.92 -6.33 -0.95
N LYS A 415 2.85 -5.63 -0.57
CA LYS A 415 1.48 -5.86 -1.07
C LYS A 415 1.16 -5.08 -2.35
N ILE A 416 2.15 -4.39 -2.93
CA ILE A 416 2.01 -3.58 -4.15
C ILE A 416 2.95 -4.15 -5.23
N GLU A 417 2.45 -4.31 -6.46
CA GLU A 417 3.24 -4.74 -7.62
C GLU A 417 4.02 -3.55 -8.21
N LEU A 418 5.03 -3.06 -7.48
CA LEU A 418 5.77 -1.82 -7.76
C LEU A 418 6.26 -1.70 -9.22
N ASP A 419 6.79 -2.79 -9.78
CA ASP A 419 7.25 -2.89 -11.16
C ASP A 419 6.10 -2.73 -12.19
N LYS A 420 4.91 -3.24 -11.85
CA LYS A 420 3.73 -3.20 -12.73
C LYS A 420 2.96 -1.88 -12.65
N ILE A 421 3.02 -1.18 -11.51
CA ILE A 421 2.34 0.12 -11.36
C ILE A 421 3.17 1.28 -11.94
N ALA A 422 4.50 1.20 -11.90
CA ALA A 422 5.38 2.28 -12.33
C ALA A 422 5.13 2.76 -13.79
N PRO A 423 4.78 1.91 -14.77
CA PRO A 423 4.41 2.37 -16.12
C PRO A 423 3.15 3.23 -16.20
N SER A 424 2.20 3.08 -15.27
CA SER A 424 0.96 3.88 -15.23
C SER A 424 1.19 5.25 -14.59
N LEU A 425 2.22 5.38 -13.76
CA LEU A 425 2.44 6.56 -12.92
C LEU A 425 3.47 7.52 -13.51
N ASN A 426 3.24 8.81 -13.34
CA ASN A 426 4.30 9.80 -13.55
C ASN A 426 5.37 9.66 -12.47
N TRP A 427 4.99 9.49 -11.21
CA TRP A 427 5.88 9.13 -10.10
C TRP A 427 5.10 8.56 -8.91
N ILE A 428 5.85 8.12 -7.90
CA ILE A 428 5.40 7.65 -6.60
C ILE A 428 5.91 8.65 -5.54
N ASN A 429 5.01 9.23 -4.76
CA ASN A 429 5.34 9.98 -3.55
C ASN A 429 5.57 8.97 -2.41
N LEU A 430 6.79 8.88 -1.90
CA LEU A 430 7.15 7.88 -0.90
C LEU A 430 6.99 8.43 0.51
N MET A 431 6.04 7.92 1.29
CA MET A 431 5.70 8.40 2.63
C MET A 431 6.74 7.96 3.68
N THR A 432 7.94 8.53 3.60
CA THR A 432 9.07 8.22 4.50
C THR A 432 9.03 9.03 5.79
N TYR A 433 7.88 9.00 6.44
CA TYR A 433 7.60 9.56 7.76
C TYR A 433 6.62 8.63 8.51
N ASP A 434 6.24 9.00 9.73
CA ASP A 434 5.35 8.22 10.62
C ASP A 434 5.87 6.83 11.02
N PHE A 435 7.19 6.65 11.08
CA PHE A 435 7.80 5.38 11.51
C PHE A 435 7.56 5.11 13.01
N THR A 436 7.46 6.19 13.80
CA THR A 436 7.13 6.20 15.23
C THR A 436 6.22 7.40 15.48
N GLY A 437 5.27 7.30 16.41
CA GLY A 437 4.32 8.40 16.68
C GLY A 437 3.62 8.27 18.03
N PRO A 438 2.60 9.10 18.31
CA PRO A 438 1.89 9.10 19.60
C PRO A 438 1.22 7.77 19.97
N TRP A 439 1.08 6.85 19.02
CA TRP A 439 0.62 5.47 19.21
C TRP A 439 1.72 4.51 19.71
N SER A 440 2.98 4.95 19.76
CA SER A 440 4.12 4.11 20.11
C SER A 440 4.37 4.11 21.62
N ALA A 441 4.65 2.94 22.20
CA ALA A 441 4.97 2.79 23.62
C ALA A 441 6.40 3.24 23.98
N THR A 442 7.24 3.51 22.98
CA THR A 442 8.64 3.90 23.13
C THR A 442 8.93 5.02 22.14
N THR A 443 9.69 6.03 22.58
CA THR A 443 10.12 7.12 21.70
C THR A 443 11.09 6.60 20.63
N GLY A 444 11.06 7.21 19.46
CA GLY A 444 11.88 6.79 18.34
C GLY A 444 11.75 7.79 17.21
N HIS A 445 12.62 7.68 16.21
CA HIS A 445 12.56 8.57 15.07
C HIS A 445 11.31 8.29 14.23
N HIS A 446 10.65 9.35 13.76
CA HIS A 446 9.49 9.20 12.87
C HIS A 446 9.83 9.32 11.38
N ALA A 447 10.99 9.88 11.03
CA ALA A 447 11.39 10.10 9.64
C ALA A 447 12.93 10.03 9.47
N THR A 448 13.58 9.05 10.11
CA THR A 448 15.05 8.95 10.10
C THR A 448 15.59 8.69 8.69
N LEU A 449 16.69 9.37 8.31
CA LEU A 449 17.24 9.22 6.96
C LEU A 449 17.99 7.89 6.79
N ILE A 450 18.81 7.51 7.77
CA ILE A 450 19.58 6.26 7.77
C ILE A 450 19.09 5.36 8.91
N GLY A 451 18.89 4.08 8.62
CA GLY A 451 18.44 3.11 9.62
C GLY A 451 19.50 2.77 10.66
N GLY A 452 19.17 2.89 11.94
CA GLY A 452 19.96 2.37 13.06
C GLY A 452 19.46 0.99 13.54
N ALA A 453 20.21 0.36 14.45
CA ALA A 453 19.88 -0.97 14.98
C ALA A 453 18.53 -1.06 15.72
N LYS A 454 17.97 0.09 16.13
CA LYS A 454 16.67 0.19 16.82
C LYS A 454 15.54 0.66 15.89
N ASP A 455 15.87 1.09 14.66
CA ASP A 455 14.90 1.57 13.70
C ASP A 455 14.39 0.40 12.86
N ARG A 456 13.06 0.33 12.67
CA ARG A 456 12.42 -0.69 11.83
C ARG A 456 12.27 -0.27 10.38
N VAL A 457 12.25 1.04 10.13
CA VAL A 457 12.03 1.67 8.82
C VAL A 457 12.90 2.91 8.77
N SER A 458 13.47 3.20 7.60
CA SER A 458 14.26 4.40 7.33
C SER A 458 14.09 4.86 5.89
N VAL A 459 14.39 6.12 5.60
CA VAL A 459 14.32 6.67 4.23
C VAL A 459 15.20 5.88 3.26
N ASP A 460 16.46 5.62 3.63
CA ASP A 460 17.43 4.96 2.75
C ASP A 460 17.02 3.54 2.37
N SER A 461 16.66 2.72 3.36
CA SER A 461 16.19 1.35 3.15
C SER A 461 14.91 1.29 2.32
N THR A 462 13.98 2.23 2.55
CA THR A 462 12.75 2.30 1.76
C THR A 462 13.02 2.65 0.30
N VAL A 463 13.87 3.66 0.05
CA VAL A 463 14.23 4.04 -1.33
C VAL A 463 14.94 2.89 -2.03
N ASP A 464 15.84 2.19 -1.33
CA ASP A 464 16.55 1.04 -1.90
C ASP A 464 15.64 -0.16 -2.18
N ASP A 465 14.59 -0.40 -1.37
CA ASP A 465 13.55 -1.41 -1.67
C ASP A 465 12.81 -1.10 -2.98
N TYR A 466 12.32 0.13 -3.14
CA TYR A 466 11.56 0.53 -4.33
C TYR A 466 12.41 0.48 -5.60
N LEU A 467 13.67 0.93 -5.51
CA LEU A 467 14.64 0.81 -6.60
C LEU A 467 14.93 -0.67 -6.93
N GLY A 468 15.17 -1.50 -5.91
CA GLY A 468 15.45 -2.92 -6.05
C GLY A 468 14.29 -3.71 -6.67
N ARG A 469 13.06 -3.22 -6.51
CA ARG A 469 11.82 -3.80 -7.05
C ARG A 469 11.38 -3.15 -8.37
N GLY A 470 12.28 -2.43 -9.05
CA GLY A 470 12.10 -2.02 -10.44
C GLY A 470 11.46 -0.66 -10.65
N VAL A 471 11.23 0.14 -9.60
CA VAL A 471 10.76 1.53 -9.77
C VAL A 471 11.92 2.38 -10.30
N PRO A 472 11.76 3.07 -11.45
CA PRO A 472 12.78 3.97 -11.94
C PRO A 472 13.06 5.09 -10.93
N SER A 473 14.33 5.37 -10.66
CA SER A 473 14.74 6.37 -9.66
C SER A 473 14.08 7.74 -9.87
N ASN A 474 14.02 8.23 -11.10
CA ASN A 474 13.40 9.52 -11.41
C ASN A 474 11.87 9.52 -11.22
N LYS A 475 11.24 8.36 -10.97
CA LYS A 475 9.83 8.21 -10.60
C LYS A 475 9.60 8.06 -9.10
N ILE A 476 10.61 8.20 -8.26
CA ILE A 476 10.46 8.24 -6.80
C ILE A 476 10.57 9.70 -6.36
N VAL A 477 9.56 10.23 -5.69
CA VAL A 477 9.57 11.56 -5.08
C VAL A 477 9.58 11.36 -3.56
N LEU A 478 10.63 11.84 -2.90
CA LEU A 478 10.90 11.53 -1.49
C LEU A 478 10.01 12.37 -0.55
N GLY A 479 9.21 11.72 0.29
CA GLY A 479 8.34 12.39 1.26
C GLY A 479 9.09 12.87 2.51
N VAL A 480 8.82 14.11 2.93
CA VAL A 480 9.33 14.69 4.18
C VAL A 480 8.20 15.27 5.05
N PRO A 481 8.28 15.16 6.38
CA PRO A 481 7.30 15.75 7.27
C PRO A 481 7.61 17.22 7.54
N PHE A 482 6.59 18.08 7.49
CA PHE A 482 6.63 19.46 8.00
C PHE A 482 6.15 19.54 9.45
N TYR A 483 6.19 18.43 10.16
CA TYR A 483 5.68 18.26 11.51
C TYR A 483 6.57 17.32 12.30
N GLY A 484 6.25 17.16 13.58
CA GLY A 484 6.91 16.20 14.45
C GLY A 484 5.97 15.62 15.50
N TYR A 485 6.49 14.61 16.19
CA TYR A 485 5.77 13.92 17.27
C TYR A 485 6.48 14.04 18.61
N GLY A 486 5.69 14.07 19.67
CA GLY A 486 6.14 14.42 21.01
C GLY A 486 5.63 13.51 22.12
N TRP A 487 6.50 13.19 23.08
CA TRP A 487 6.16 12.39 24.25
C TRP A 487 6.81 12.95 25.52
N THR A 488 6.17 12.73 26.65
CA THR A 488 6.80 12.83 27.97
C THR A 488 7.36 11.46 28.35
N VAL A 489 8.66 11.39 28.69
CA VAL A 489 9.35 10.12 28.97
C VAL A 489 9.66 9.90 30.45
N SER A 490 9.83 8.63 30.84
CA SER A 490 10.17 8.25 32.22
C SER A 490 11.64 8.46 32.57
N SER A 491 12.53 8.39 31.58
CA SER A 491 13.97 8.52 31.70
C SER A 491 14.51 9.45 30.63
N MET A 492 15.54 10.24 30.98
CA MET A 492 16.27 11.08 30.03
C MET A 492 17.56 10.40 29.52
N GLU A 493 17.72 9.11 29.79
CA GLU A 493 18.77 8.31 29.16
C GLU A 493 18.69 8.45 27.63
N ASN A 494 19.85 8.54 26.99
CA ASN A 494 19.97 8.82 25.55
C ASN A 494 19.17 10.07 25.11
N ASN A 495 19.13 11.10 25.97
CA ASN A 495 18.37 12.32 25.76
C ASN A 495 16.89 12.05 25.43
N GLY A 496 16.30 11.04 26.09
CA GLY A 496 14.89 10.71 25.98
C GLY A 496 14.50 9.91 24.73
N LEU A 497 15.45 9.54 23.87
CA LEU A 497 15.20 8.71 22.70
C LEU A 497 15.32 7.21 23.04
N TYR A 498 14.43 6.38 22.49
CA TYR A 498 14.28 4.95 22.80
C TYR A 498 13.90 4.67 24.24
N GLN A 499 13.13 5.59 24.84
CA GLN A 499 12.68 5.51 26.23
C GLN A 499 11.18 5.20 26.30
N PRO A 500 10.70 4.50 27.35
CA PRO A 500 9.28 4.27 27.57
C PRO A 500 8.50 5.59 27.68
N VAL A 501 7.37 5.65 26.99
CA VAL A 501 6.45 6.79 26.98
C VAL A 501 5.58 6.77 28.23
N ILE A 502 5.45 7.90 28.92
CA ILE A 502 4.48 8.09 30.01
C ILE A 502 3.19 8.75 29.50
N ALA A 503 3.34 9.77 28.66
CA ALA A 503 2.23 10.54 28.12
C ALA A 503 2.61 11.14 26.77
N LYS A 504 1.62 11.58 26.01
CA LYS A 504 1.82 12.45 24.85
C LYS A 504 2.28 13.82 25.32
N ALA A 505 3.25 14.43 24.65
CA ALA A 505 3.64 15.81 24.96
C ALA A 505 2.52 16.78 24.55
N LYS A 506 2.43 17.94 25.21
CA LYS A 506 1.38 18.93 24.88
C LYS A 506 1.73 19.66 23.58
N GLY A 507 1.00 19.36 22.51
CA GLY A 507 1.06 20.09 21.25
C GLY A 507 0.13 21.31 21.21
N PRO A 508 0.26 22.19 20.21
CA PRO A 508 -0.57 23.39 20.09
C PRO A 508 -2.00 23.12 19.62
N ILE A 509 -2.24 21.99 18.94
CA ILE A 509 -3.54 21.60 18.37
C ILE A 509 -3.95 20.22 18.90
N GLU A 510 -3.08 19.22 18.72
CA GLU A 510 -3.29 17.84 19.19
C GLU A 510 -2.15 17.43 20.13
N GLU A 511 -2.48 16.69 21.20
CA GLU A 511 -1.46 16.10 22.05
C GLU A 511 -0.59 15.11 21.26
N GLY A 512 0.72 15.25 21.41
CA GLY A 512 1.73 14.40 20.79
C GLY A 512 2.08 14.75 19.36
N SER A 513 1.48 15.78 18.75
CA SER A 513 1.80 16.26 17.41
C SER A 513 1.99 17.77 17.40
N ALA A 514 2.93 18.26 16.59
CA ALA A 514 3.12 19.70 16.43
C ALA A 514 3.70 20.07 15.06
N PRO A 515 3.31 21.23 14.51
CA PRO A 515 3.87 21.74 13.27
C PRO A 515 5.32 22.16 13.42
N TYR A 516 6.09 22.11 12.33
CA TYR A 516 7.48 22.56 12.28
C TYR A 516 7.61 24.01 12.77
N SER A 517 6.70 24.90 12.36
CA SER A 517 6.69 26.31 12.80
C SER A 517 6.66 26.48 14.31
N TYR A 518 5.93 25.61 15.02
CA TYR A 518 5.94 25.55 16.48
C TYR A 518 7.23 24.94 17.01
N LEU A 519 7.63 23.76 16.51
CA LEU A 519 8.80 23.03 17.00
C LEU A 519 10.11 23.80 16.83
N LYS A 520 10.23 24.60 15.76
CA LYS A 520 11.35 25.50 15.52
C LYS A 520 11.54 26.48 16.68
N THR A 521 10.44 27.07 17.17
CA THR A 521 10.46 28.12 18.20
C THR A 521 10.33 27.57 19.63
N LEU A 522 9.91 26.31 19.77
CA LEU A 522 9.80 25.63 21.06
C LEU A 522 11.14 25.67 21.82
N PRO A 523 11.17 26.11 23.09
CA PRO A 523 12.36 26.03 23.93
C PRO A 523 12.84 24.58 24.09
N GLY A 524 14.15 24.40 24.25
CA GLY A 524 14.74 23.08 24.46
C GLY A 524 16.10 22.92 23.79
N THR A 525 16.73 21.78 24.06
CA THR A 525 18.01 21.42 23.46
C THR A 525 17.77 20.56 22.23
N VAL A 526 18.33 20.95 21.09
CA VAL A 526 18.30 20.12 19.87
C VAL A 526 19.46 19.13 19.92
N HIS A 527 19.13 17.87 19.72
CA HIS A 527 20.06 16.75 19.61
C HIS A 527 20.02 16.19 18.19
N ARG A 528 21.16 15.65 17.75
CA ARG A 528 21.31 15.00 16.44
C ARG A 528 22.01 13.67 16.62
N ASP A 529 21.56 12.67 15.88
CA ASP A 529 22.27 11.41 15.73
C ASP A 529 22.96 11.41 14.37
N GLU A 530 24.30 11.41 14.38
CA GLU A 530 25.11 11.43 13.16
C GLU A 530 25.04 10.12 12.38
N LYS A 531 24.69 8.99 13.02
CA LYS A 531 24.60 7.68 12.37
C LYS A 531 23.29 7.53 11.63
N THR A 532 22.18 7.79 12.32
CA THR A 532 20.84 7.66 11.74
C THR A 532 20.41 8.91 10.96
N ARG A 533 21.15 10.02 11.11
CA ARG A 533 20.81 11.31 10.51
C ARG A 533 19.39 11.71 10.90
N ALA A 534 19.20 11.81 12.21
CA ALA A 534 17.92 12.17 12.81
C ALA A 534 18.06 13.30 13.81
N VAL A 535 16.97 14.02 14.03
CA VAL A 535 16.91 15.22 14.88
C VAL A 535 15.80 15.06 15.89
N TRP A 536 16.06 15.50 17.12
CA TRP A 536 15.02 15.64 18.13
C TRP A 536 15.32 16.79 19.08
N LYS A 537 14.29 17.32 19.72
CA LYS A 537 14.38 18.41 20.69
C LYS A 537 13.89 17.93 22.05
N VAL A 538 14.65 18.26 23.08
CA VAL A 538 14.34 17.93 24.48
C VAL A 538 14.00 19.20 25.25
N ASN A 539 12.83 19.23 25.87
CA ASN A 539 12.39 20.29 26.77
C ASN A 539 11.92 19.70 28.11
N GLY A 540 12.80 19.68 29.10
CA GLY A 540 12.55 18.96 30.36
C GLY A 540 12.46 17.45 30.10
N LYS A 541 11.27 16.87 30.31
CA LYS A 541 10.98 15.46 30.00
C LYS A 541 10.23 15.26 28.68
N ASP A 542 9.92 16.32 27.97
CA ASP A 542 9.26 16.24 26.67
C ASP A 542 10.32 16.08 25.57
N VAL A 543 10.10 15.11 24.69
CA VAL A 543 10.97 14.73 23.58
C VAL A 543 10.17 14.87 22.29
N TRP A 544 10.63 15.71 21.37
CA TRP A 544 10.01 15.96 20.08
C TRP A 544 10.91 15.53 18.94
N VAL A 545 10.47 14.58 18.12
CA VAL A 545 11.19 14.15 16.89
C VAL A 545 10.57 14.83 15.68
N TYR A 546 11.41 15.40 14.82
CA TYR A 546 10.97 16.20 13.67
C TYR A 546 12.10 16.39 12.66
N ASP A 547 11.76 16.85 11.46
CA ASP A 547 12.73 17.33 10.48
C ASP A 547 12.96 18.84 10.65
N ASP A 548 14.23 19.23 10.74
CA ASP A 548 14.62 20.64 10.64
C ASP A 548 15.30 20.96 9.30
N VAL A 549 15.57 22.25 9.04
CA VAL A 549 16.21 22.71 7.80
C VAL A 549 17.53 21.99 7.50
N GLN A 550 18.31 21.63 8.53
CA GLN A 550 19.57 20.94 8.31
C GLN A 550 19.32 19.50 7.85
N LEU A 551 18.47 18.74 8.55
CA LEU A 551 18.13 17.38 8.14
C LEU A 551 17.44 17.35 6.77
N LEU A 552 16.55 18.30 6.49
CA LEU A 552 15.91 18.44 5.19
C LEU A 552 16.93 18.62 4.06
N LYS A 553 17.97 19.44 4.27
CA LYS A 553 19.08 19.57 3.30
C LYS A 553 19.82 18.25 3.10
N GLU A 554 20.06 17.49 4.16
CA GLU A 554 20.69 16.17 4.05
C GLU A 554 19.82 15.18 3.25
N LYS A 555 18.49 15.18 3.46
CA LYS A 555 17.54 14.39 2.66
C LYS A 555 17.49 14.83 1.20
N ILE A 556 17.57 16.14 0.92
CA ILE A 556 17.67 16.66 -0.46
C ILE A 556 18.95 16.19 -1.14
N GLU A 557 20.10 16.25 -0.46
CA GLU A 557 21.36 15.77 -1.02
C GLU A 557 21.35 14.24 -1.23
N PHE A 558 20.72 13.49 -0.32
CA PHE A 558 20.45 12.06 -0.52
C PHE A 558 19.61 11.83 -1.78
N ALA A 559 18.50 12.55 -1.94
CA ALA A 559 17.62 12.44 -3.10
C ALA A 559 18.36 12.75 -4.42
N LYS A 560 19.20 13.79 -4.45
CA LYS A 560 20.07 14.10 -5.60
C LYS A 560 21.06 12.98 -5.89
N LYS A 561 21.74 12.47 -4.86
CA LYS A 561 22.73 11.38 -5.00
C LYS A 561 22.10 10.12 -5.58
N LYS A 562 20.88 9.79 -5.14
CA LYS A 562 20.09 8.67 -5.67
C LYS A 562 19.46 8.98 -7.03
N LYS A 563 19.43 10.25 -7.48
CA LYS A 563 18.76 10.74 -8.70
C LYS A 563 17.24 10.57 -8.65
N LEU A 564 16.65 10.86 -7.49
CA LEU A 564 15.21 10.81 -7.29
C LEU A 564 14.50 11.91 -8.07
N GLY A 565 13.22 11.71 -8.33
CA GLY A 565 12.35 12.60 -9.09
C GLY A 565 11.97 13.90 -8.40
N GLY A 566 12.23 14.06 -7.09
CA GLY A 566 11.85 15.26 -6.35
C GLY A 566 11.75 15.07 -4.85
N ILE A 567 11.19 16.08 -4.18
CA ILE A 567 10.74 16.03 -2.79
C ILE A 567 9.22 16.27 -2.75
N MET A 568 8.52 15.49 -1.94
CA MET A 568 7.13 15.70 -1.54
C MET A 568 7.11 16.07 -0.05
N ALA A 569 6.19 16.93 0.38
CA ALA A 569 6.01 17.23 1.80
C ALA A 569 4.56 17.15 2.29
N TRP A 570 4.40 16.62 3.50
CA TRP A 570 3.17 16.65 4.29
C TRP A 570 3.38 17.48 5.56
N GLU A 571 2.66 18.57 5.82
CA GLU A 571 1.80 19.31 4.89
C GLU A 571 2.00 20.83 5.08
N LEU A 572 1.56 21.61 4.09
CA LEU A 572 1.93 23.02 3.93
C LEU A 572 1.59 23.92 5.12
N SER A 573 0.48 23.67 5.82
CA SER A 573 0.07 24.55 6.92
C SER A 573 1.01 24.50 8.13
N GLN A 574 1.90 23.50 8.17
CA GLN A 574 2.81 23.26 9.28
C GLN A 574 4.19 23.92 9.10
N ASP A 575 4.49 24.43 7.89
CA ASP A 575 5.68 25.25 7.63
C ASP A 575 5.58 26.63 8.31
N THR A 576 6.66 27.39 8.31
CA THR A 576 6.67 28.76 8.80
C THR A 576 5.87 29.70 7.88
N PRO A 577 5.38 30.86 8.37
CA PRO A 577 4.62 31.81 7.55
C PRO A 577 5.34 32.31 6.29
N ASP A 578 6.67 32.26 6.27
CA ASP A 578 7.55 32.62 5.15
C ASP A 578 7.98 31.41 4.28
N ALA A 579 7.37 30.24 4.52
CA ALA A 579 7.56 28.99 3.79
C ALA A 579 9.04 28.54 3.75
N GLU A 580 9.70 28.47 4.91
CA GLU A 580 11.12 28.16 5.02
C GLU A 580 11.48 26.76 4.52
N LEU A 581 10.67 25.73 4.84
CA LEU A 581 10.94 24.37 4.39
C LEU A 581 10.69 24.24 2.88
N VAL A 582 9.62 24.84 2.36
CA VAL A 582 9.38 24.92 0.89
C VAL A 582 10.52 25.65 0.19
N ASP A 583 11.00 26.76 0.74
CA ASP A 583 12.13 27.52 0.21
C ASP A 583 13.44 26.71 0.22
N THR A 584 13.65 25.94 1.28
CA THR A 584 14.78 25.00 1.40
C THR A 584 14.73 23.94 0.31
N ILE A 585 13.55 23.33 0.08
CA ILE A 585 13.35 22.36 -1.01
C ILE A 585 13.57 23.00 -2.37
N TYR A 586 13.04 24.19 -2.62
CA TYR A 586 13.22 24.88 -3.90
C TYR A 586 14.68 25.21 -4.17
N LYS A 587 15.38 25.83 -3.22
CA LYS A 587 16.82 26.16 -3.37
C LYS A 587 17.68 24.92 -3.49
N GLY A 588 17.32 23.85 -2.80
CA GLY A 588 18.07 22.61 -2.79
C GLY A 588 17.82 21.77 -4.04
N MET A 589 16.57 21.55 -4.43
CA MET A 589 16.17 20.52 -5.41
C MET A 589 15.79 21.09 -6.78
N ILE A 590 15.24 22.30 -6.85
CA ILE A 590 14.61 22.85 -8.07
C ILE A 590 15.45 23.92 -8.74
N LYS A 591 15.96 24.87 -7.95
CA LYS A 591 16.76 25.99 -8.44
C LYS A 591 18.11 25.47 -8.92
N LYS A 592 18.38 25.69 -10.22
CA LYS A 592 19.65 25.32 -10.87
C LYS A 592 20.83 26.14 -10.37
#